data_AF-A0A2T2RWD5-F1
#
_entry.id   AF-A0A2T2RWD5-F1
#
_cell.length_a   1.000
_cell.length_b   1.000
_cell.length_c   1.000
_cell.angle_alpha   90.00
_cell.angle_beta   90.00
_cell.angle_gamma   90.00
#
_symmetry.space_group_name_H-M   'P 1'
#
loop_
_entity.id
_entity.type
_entity.pdbx_description
1 polymer ?
#
loop_
_entity_poly.entity_id
_entity_poly.type
_entity_poly.pdbx_seq_one_letter_code
_entity_poly.pdbx_strand_id
1 'polypeptide(L)'
;MGNISSVHYQQLPLPVIRIIEPTPGPTTTERILALIETHPQGMTIREICLTLNRPFSMVQRCLKPLISSKKVYARASESGRHRVYYPSSTKED
;
A
#
# COMPACT_ATOMS: atom_id res chain seq x y z
N MET A 1 5.64 -20.58 -69.52
CA MET A 1 5.69 -19.44 -68.56
C MET A 1 4.30 -19.27 -67.99
N GLY A 2 3.98 -19.33 -66.70
CA GLY A 2 4.68 -19.69 -65.47
C GLY A 2 3.55 -20.02 -64.45
N ASN A 3 3.71 -21.06 -63.63
CA ASN A 3 2.67 -21.49 -62.69
C ASN A 3 2.68 -20.54 -61.47
N ILE A 4 1.57 -19.86 -61.23
CA ILE A 4 1.37 -19.05 -60.03
C ILE A 4 0.91 -20.01 -58.93
N SER A 5 1.86 -20.52 -58.15
CA SER A 5 1.57 -21.30 -56.95
C SER A 5 0.82 -20.42 -55.95
N SER A 6 -0.42 -20.79 -55.63
CA SER A 6 -1.22 -20.16 -54.59
C SER A 6 -0.51 -20.29 -53.25
N VAL A 7 -0.07 -19.18 -52.69
CA VAL A 7 0.60 -19.14 -51.38
C VAL A 7 -0.47 -19.26 -50.31
N HIS A 8 -0.53 -20.43 -49.67
CA HIS A 8 -1.50 -20.71 -48.61
C HIS A 8 -0.96 -20.13 -47.29
N TYR A 9 -1.44 -18.95 -46.88
CA TYR A 9 -1.12 -18.40 -45.57
C TYR A 9 -1.92 -19.17 -44.50
N GLN A 10 -1.24 -19.93 -43.65
CA GLN A 10 -1.87 -20.49 -42.47
C GLN A 10 -2.04 -19.39 -41.42
N GLN A 11 -3.30 -19.09 -41.09
CA GLN A 11 -3.64 -18.17 -40.00
C GLN A 11 -3.19 -18.79 -38.67
N LEU A 12 -2.25 -18.14 -37.98
CA LEU A 12 -1.87 -18.53 -36.63
C LEU A 12 -2.96 -18.12 -35.63
N PRO A 13 -3.28 -18.98 -34.63
CA PRO A 13 -4.26 -18.64 -33.61
C PRO A 13 -3.79 -17.43 -32.78
N LEU A 14 -4.74 -16.54 -32.46
CA LEU A 14 -4.47 -15.36 -31.64
C LEU A 14 -4.06 -15.77 -30.22
N PRO A 15 -3.13 -15.04 -29.57
CA PRO A 15 -2.74 -15.31 -28.21
C PRO A 15 -3.93 -15.08 -27.25
N VAL A 16 -4.16 -16.05 -26.37
CA VAL A 16 -5.18 -15.95 -25.31
C VAL A 16 -4.65 -15.03 -24.21
N ILE A 17 -5.22 -13.84 -24.08
CA ILE A 17 -4.91 -12.91 -22.99
C ILE A 17 -5.67 -13.38 -21.74
N ARG A 18 -4.93 -13.77 -20.69
CA ARG A 18 -5.51 -13.98 -19.35
C ARG A 18 -5.25 -12.74 -18.50
N ILE A 19 -6.31 -12.00 -18.19
CA ILE A 19 -6.26 -10.89 -17.24
C ILE A 19 -6.17 -11.50 -15.84
N ILE A 20 -5.13 -11.15 -15.08
CA ILE A 20 -5.04 -11.50 -13.66
C ILE A 20 -5.64 -10.38 -12.83
N GLU A 21 -6.48 -10.76 -11.87
CA GLU A 21 -7.00 -9.82 -10.89
C GLU A 21 -6.03 -9.72 -9.71
N PRO A 22 -5.87 -8.53 -9.11
CA PRO A 22 -5.13 -8.40 -7.87
C PRO A 22 -5.80 -9.26 -6.79
N THR A 23 -5.05 -10.17 -6.16
CA THR A 23 -5.54 -10.88 -4.98
C THR A 23 -5.83 -9.87 -3.87
N PRO A 24 -7.05 -9.80 -3.32
CA PRO A 24 -7.37 -8.87 -2.24
C PRO A 24 -6.48 -9.16 -1.04
N GLY A 25 -5.72 -8.16 -0.61
CA GLY A 25 -4.86 -8.22 0.58
C GLY A 25 -4.99 -6.94 1.39
N PRO A 26 -4.46 -6.91 2.62
CA PRO A 26 -4.62 -5.77 3.49
C PRO A 26 -3.99 -4.53 2.87
N THR A 27 -4.75 -3.44 2.88
CA THR A 27 -4.33 -2.17 2.28
C THR A 27 -3.13 -1.59 3.04
N THR A 28 -2.37 -0.70 2.40
CA THR A 28 -1.27 0.00 3.09
C THR A 28 -1.76 0.74 4.33
N THR A 29 -2.99 1.29 4.29
CA THR A 29 -3.61 1.97 5.43
C THR A 29 -3.86 1.01 6.60
N GLU A 30 -4.42 -0.17 6.34
CA GLU A 30 -4.63 -1.21 7.36
C GLU A 30 -3.31 -1.69 7.95
N ARG A 31 -2.29 -1.91 7.12
CA ARG A 31 -0.96 -2.32 7.59
C ARG A 31 -0.30 -1.27 8.48
N ILE A 32 -0.48 0.02 8.16
CA ILE A 32 0.02 1.12 8.99
C ILE A 32 -0.69 1.14 10.34
N LEU A 33 -2.02 0.99 10.34
CA LEU A 33 -2.81 0.96 11.57
C LEU A 33 -2.38 -0.19 12.48
N ALA A 34 -2.37 -1.43 11.95
CA ALA A 34 -1.96 -2.61 12.69
C ALA A 34 -0.54 -2.46 13.25
N LEU A 35 0.37 -1.88 12.47
CA LEU A 35 1.74 -1.64 12.93
C LEU A 35 1.79 -0.62 14.09
N ILE A 36 0.99 0.44 14.06
CA ILE A 36 0.94 1.43 15.14
C ILE A 36 0.29 0.83 16.40
N GLU A 37 -0.73 0.00 16.23
CA GLU A 37 -1.40 -0.70 17.34
C GLU A 37 -0.48 -1.66 18.08
N THR A 38 0.46 -2.33 17.39
CA THR A 38 1.46 -3.19 18.05
C THR A 38 2.59 -2.41 18.73
N HIS A 39 2.65 -1.09 18.58
CA HIS A 39 3.70 -0.22 19.14
C HIS A 39 3.08 0.87 20.04
N PRO A 40 2.62 0.53 21.26
CA PRO A 40 1.96 1.49 22.16
C PRO A 40 2.89 2.63 22.62
N GLN A 41 4.21 2.44 22.55
CA GLN A 41 5.22 3.48 22.77
C GLN A 41 5.24 4.58 21.69
N GLY A 42 4.49 4.38 20.61
CA GLY A 42 4.43 5.26 19.46
C GLY A 42 5.57 5.05 18.47
N MET A 43 5.37 5.56 17.25
CA MET A 43 6.32 5.45 16.15
C MET A 43 6.39 6.73 15.31
N THR A 44 7.56 7.01 14.77
CA THR A 44 7.77 8.07 13.78
C THR A 44 7.38 7.61 12.37
N ILE A 45 7.12 8.54 11.46
CA ILE A 45 6.92 8.19 10.03
C ILE A 45 8.12 7.44 9.47
N ARG A 46 9.35 7.80 9.88
CA ARG A 46 10.56 7.16 9.35
C ARG A 46 10.60 5.66 9.71
N GLU A 47 10.26 5.32 10.94
CA GLU A 47 10.15 3.92 11.40
C GLU A 47 9.06 3.18 10.62
N ILE A 48 7.88 3.79 10.46
CA ILE A 48 6.79 3.19 9.65
C ILE A 48 7.24 2.92 8.22
N CYS A 49 7.92 3.87 7.58
CA CYS A 49 8.40 3.74 6.20
C CYS A 49 9.40 2.59 6.07
N LEU A 50 10.35 2.49 7.01
CA LEU A 50 11.37 1.44 7.02
C LEU A 50 10.74 0.07 7.25
N THR A 51 9.86 -0.07 8.25
CA THR A 51 9.24 -1.35 8.60
C THR A 51 8.32 -1.87 7.50
N LEU A 52 7.54 -0.99 6.86
CA LEU A 52 6.63 -1.41 5.78
C LEU A 52 7.28 -1.42 4.40
N ASN A 53 8.54 -0.96 4.30
CA ASN A 53 9.21 -0.70 3.03
C ASN A 53 8.31 0.11 2.08
N ARG A 54 7.88 1.29 2.54
CA ARG A 54 6.98 2.19 1.81
C ARG A 54 7.51 3.62 1.75
N PRO A 55 7.28 4.35 0.65
CA PRO A 55 7.75 5.72 0.52
C PRO A 55 7.00 6.66 1.46
N PHE A 56 7.71 7.70 1.93
CA PHE A 56 7.21 8.68 2.89
C PHE A 56 5.89 9.33 2.48
N SER A 57 5.74 9.71 1.21
CA SER A 57 4.51 10.32 0.67
C SER A 57 3.29 9.40 0.75
N MET A 58 3.48 8.09 0.53
CA MET A 58 2.41 7.10 0.65
C MET A 58 2.00 6.92 2.11
N VAL A 59 2.98 6.77 3.02
CA VAL A 59 2.70 6.66 4.46
C VAL A 59 1.99 7.90 4.98
N GLN A 60 2.46 9.09 4.61
CA GLN A 60 1.83 10.35 4.99
C GLN A 60 0.40 10.47 4.44
N ARG A 61 0.15 10.03 3.19
CA ARG A 61 -1.21 10.00 2.61
C ARG A 61 -2.11 9.06 3.41
N CYS A 62 -1.64 7.87 3.76
CA CYS A 62 -2.41 6.88 4.52
C CYS A 62 -2.61 7.24 6.00
N LEU A 63 -1.70 8.02 6.60
CA LEU A 63 -1.85 8.47 8.00
C LEU A 63 -2.95 9.53 8.15
N LYS A 64 -3.16 10.41 7.16
CA LYS A 64 -4.20 11.44 7.21
C LYS A 64 -5.61 10.89 7.55
N PRO A 65 -6.15 9.87 6.86
CA PRO A 65 -7.46 9.31 7.19
C PRO A 65 -7.49 8.58 8.54
N LEU A 66 -6.37 7.98 8.97
CA LEU A 66 -6.28 7.34 10.29
C LEU A 66 -6.37 8.36 11.43
N ILE A 67 -5.78 9.54 11.24
CA ILE A 67 -5.88 10.65 12.19
C ILE A 67 -7.29 11.25 12.17
N SER A 68 -7.87 11.48 10.98
CA SER A 68 -9.22 12.06 10.89
C SER A 68 -10.29 11.13 11.46
N SER A 69 -10.11 9.81 11.34
CA SER A 69 -10.97 8.80 11.95
C SER A 69 -10.64 8.52 13.42
N LYS A 70 -9.70 9.26 14.03
CA LYS A 70 -9.27 9.12 15.42
C LYS A 70 -8.77 7.71 15.79
N LYS A 71 -8.38 6.88 14.82
CA LYS A 71 -7.74 5.58 15.10
C LYS A 71 -6.30 5.73 15.56
N VAL A 72 -5.64 6.80 15.12
CA VAL A 72 -4.27 7.15 15.48
C VAL A 72 -4.23 8.63 15.87
N TYR A 73 -3.43 8.98 16.87
CA TYR A 73 -3.14 10.38 17.18
C TYR A 73 -1.65 10.68 16.98
N ALA A 74 -1.34 11.95 16.69
CA ALA A 74 0.02 12.42 16.47
C ALA A 74 0.40 13.41 17.56
N ARG A 75 1.56 13.21 18.19
CA ARG A 75 2.16 14.14 19.16
C ARG A 75 3.47 14.68 18.59
N ALA A 76 3.76 15.95 18.87
CA ALA A 76 5.11 16.46 18.63
C ALA A 76 6.10 15.76 19.58
N SER A 77 7.27 15.40 19.06
CA SER A 77 8.41 14.99 19.86
C SER A 77 8.79 16.07 20.88
N GLU A 78 9.49 15.71 21.94
CA GLU A 78 10.03 16.65 22.94
C GLU A 78 10.89 17.75 22.29
N SER A 79 11.58 17.42 21.21
CA SER A 79 12.38 18.35 20.41
C SER A 79 11.56 19.22 19.43
N GLY A 80 10.26 18.93 19.25
CA GLY A 80 9.37 19.59 18.29
C GLY A 80 9.64 19.30 16.80
N ARG A 81 10.75 18.63 16.46
CA ARG A 81 11.21 18.47 15.06
C ARG A 81 10.48 17.39 14.27
N HIS A 82 9.88 16.41 14.95
CA HIS A 82 9.18 15.30 14.31
C HIS A 82 7.91 14.93 15.07
N ARG A 83 6.99 14.27 14.36
CA ARG A 83 5.75 13.73 14.92
C ARG A 83 5.91 12.26 15.24
N VAL A 84 5.43 11.87 16.41
CA VAL A 84 5.30 10.49 16.86
C VAL A 84 3.82 10.13 16.87
N TYR A 85 3.49 9.00 16.29
CA TYR A 85 2.15 8.50 16.07
C TYR A 85 1.86 7.36 17.03
N TYR A 86 0.71 7.40 17.69
CA TYR A 86 0.32 6.47 18.74
C TYR A 86 -1.07 5.90 18.43
N PRO A 87 -1.35 4.65 18.82
CA PRO A 87 -2.68 4.10 18.68
C PRO A 87 -3.63 4.87 19.62
N SER A 88 -4.78 5.29 19.10
CA SER A 88 -5.85 5.74 19.98
C SER A 88 -6.34 4.52 20.75
N SER A 89 -6.32 4.58 22.08
CA SER A 89 -6.81 3.48 22.93
C SER A 89 -8.33 3.40 22.84
N THR A 90 -8.88 3.00 21.70
CA THR A 90 -10.22 2.42 21.68
C THR A 90 -10.04 0.97 22.12
N LYS A 91 -10.08 0.76 23.44
CA LYS A 91 -10.55 -0.51 23.96
C LYS A 91 -11.96 -0.68 23.38
N GLU A 92 -12.11 -1.54 22.38
CA GLU A 92 -13.43 -2.04 22.03
C GLU A 92 -13.87 -2.93 23.20
N ASP A 93 -14.87 -2.45 23.94
CA ASP A 93 -15.67 -3.24 24.90
C ASP A 93 -16.57 -4.23 24.15
#